data_AF-T1GR98-F1
#
_entry.id   AF-T1GR98-F1
#
_cell.length_a   1.000
_cell.length_b   1.000
_cell.length_c   1.000
_cell.angle_alpha   90.00
_cell.angle_beta   90.00
_cell.angle_gamma   90.00
#
_symmetry.space_group_name_H-M   'P 1'
#
loop_
_entity.id
_entity.type
_entity.pdbx_description
1 polymer ?
#
loop_
_entity_poly.entity_id
_entity_poly.type
_entity_poly.pdbx_seq_one_letter_code
_entity_poly.pdbx_strand_id
1 'polypeptide(L)'
;MQDNQLHGNLTVQEAMTVATNLKLSNLRDWTLMYLRLFAHLLVGFLIGALYYDIGNDGAKVLSNLGFLFFNMLFLMYTSMTITILSFPLEMPVLLKENFNRWYSLKSYYLAISVADIPFQAIFCIVYVTIVYYFTSQP
;
A
#
# COMPACT_ATOMS: atom_id res chain seq x y z
N MET A 1 -4.97 -29.99 33.05
CA MET A 1 -4.09 -29.95 31.86
C MET A 1 -4.73 -30.76 30.72
N GLN A 2 -5.96 -30.44 30.32
CA GLN A 2 -6.68 -31.21 29.28
C GLN A 2 -7.61 -30.37 28.36
N ASP A 3 -7.57 -29.03 28.44
CA ASP A 3 -8.36 -28.14 27.56
C ASP A 3 -7.57 -27.62 26.35
N ASN A 4 -6.43 -28.24 26.01
CA ASN A 4 -5.49 -27.72 25.01
C ASN A 4 -5.48 -28.50 23.68
N GLN A 5 -6.62 -29.13 23.33
CA GLN A 5 -6.72 -29.98 22.12
C GLN A 5 -7.94 -29.66 21.23
N LEU A 6 -8.80 -28.70 21.60
CA LEU A 6 -10.03 -28.39 20.82
C LEU A 6 -9.95 -27.14 19.93
N HIS A 7 -8.87 -26.36 19.99
CA HIS A 7 -8.65 -25.19 19.12
C HIS A 7 -7.57 -25.43 18.05
N GLY A 8 -7.47 -26.67 17.56
CA GLY A 8 -6.44 -27.11 16.61
C GLY A 8 -6.59 -26.60 15.17
N ASN A 9 -7.56 -25.74 14.90
CA ASN A 9 -7.70 -24.99 13.66
C ASN A 9 -8.62 -23.79 13.94
N LEU A 10 -8.06 -22.63 14.27
CA LEU A 10 -8.65 -21.43 13.66
C LEU A 10 -8.48 -21.65 12.16
N THR A 11 -9.60 -21.87 11.47
CA THR A 11 -9.59 -22.04 10.02
C THR A 11 -8.85 -20.85 9.42
N VAL A 12 -8.09 -21.04 8.34
CA VAL A 12 -7.32 -19.97 7.70
C VAL A 12 -8.15 -18.69 7.49
N GLN A 13 -9.46 -18.85 7.32
CA GLN A 13 -10.44 -17.77 7.32
C GLN A 13 -10.47 -16.95 8.62
N GLU A 14 -10.61 -17.55 9.80
CA GLU A 14 -10.65 -16.82 11.07
C GLU A 14 -9.31 -16.12 11.35
N ALA A 15 -8.19 -16.76 11.03
CA ALA A 15 -6.86 -16.15 11.12
C ALA A 15 -6.71 -14.95 10.17
N MET A 16 -7.19 -15.07 8.92
CA MET A 16 -7.26 -13.94 7.99
C MET A 16 -8.18 -12.85 8.53
N THR A 17 -9.36 -13.17 9.04
CA THR A 17 -10.31 -12.19 9.59
C THR A 17 -9.70 -11.42 10.76
N VAL A 18 -9.02 -12.10 11.68
CA VAL A 18 -8.34 -11.45 12.82
C VAL A 18 -7.18 -10.57 12.34
N ALA A 19 -6.33 -11.03 11.41
CA ALA A 19 -5.25 -10.21 10.84
C ALA A 19 -5.78 -8.98 10.09
N THR A 20 -6.89 -9.14 9.35
CA THR A 20 -7.57 -8.04 8.66
C THR A 20 -8.16 -7.05 9.67
N ASN A 21 -8.73 -7.54 10.78
CA ASN A 21 -9.28 -6.71 11.84
C ASN A 21 -8.20 -5.97 12.66
N LEU A 22 -7.05 -6.59 12.89
CA LEU A 22 -5.88 -5.93 13.49
C LEU A 22 -5.38 -4.81 12.58
N LYS A 23 -5.33 -5.08 11.27
CA LYS A 23 -5.00 -4.05 10.29
C LYS A 23 -6.05 -2.94 10.28
N LEU A 24 -7.35 -3.25 10.32
CA LEU A 24 -8.43 -2.28 10.48
C LEU A 24 -8.31 -1.46 11.77
N SER A 25 -7.80 -2.06 12.85
CA SER A 25 -7.49 -1.33 14.08
C SER A 25 -6.30 -0.38 13.88
N ASN A 26 -5.26 -0.77 13.14
CA ASN A 26 -4.18 0.13 12.73
C ASN A 26 -4.66 1.19 11.71
N LEU A 27 -5.64 0.88 10.86
CA LEU A 27 -6.28 1.83 9.93
C LEU A 27 -7.09 2.90 10.67
N ARG A 28 -7.43 2.71 11.95
CA ARG A 28 -8.00 3.79 12.78
C ARG A 28 -6.99 4.89 13.08
N ASP A 29 -5.70 4.65 12.88
CA ASP A 29 -4.68 5.70 12.84
C ASP A 29 -4.66 6.35 11.44
N TRP A 30 -5.68 7.16 11.19
CA TRP A 30 -5.92 7.83 9.90
C TRP A 30 -4.78 8.78 9.50
N THR A 31 -3.86 9.10 10.42
CA THR A 31 -2.74 10.02 10.24
C THR A 31 -1.87 9.63 9.04
N LEU A 32 -1.46 8.35 8.96
CA LEU A 32 -0.60 7.87 7.88
C LEU A 32 -1.35 7.85 6.53
N MET A 33 -2.65 7.56 6.54
CA MET A 33 -3.48 7.57 5.33
C MET A 33 -3.68 8.99 4.79
N TYR A 34 -3.95 9.97 5.66
CA TYR A 34 -4.09 11.38 5.25
C TYR A 34 -2.77 11.95 4.73
N LEU A 35 -1.66 11.70 5.43
CA LEU A 35 -0.34 12.16 4.99
C LEU A 35 0.02 11.57 3.63
N ARG A 36 -0.30 10.29 3.41
CA ARG A 36 -0.09 9.62 2.14
C ARG A 36 -0.92 10.23 1.02
N LEU A 37 -2.22 10.44 1.24
CA LEU A 37 -3.10 11.05 0.26
C LEU A 37 -2.59 12.46 -0.10
N PHE A 38 -2.24 13.26 0.90
CA PHE A 38 -1.67 14.58 0.69
C PHE A 38 -0.37 14.54 -0.13
N ALA A 39 0.54 13.60 0.15
CA ALA A 39 1.76 13.43 -0.62
C ALA A 39 1.49 13.05 -2.09
N HIS A 40 0.50 12.18 -2.35
CA HIS A 40 0.11 11.81 -3.73
C HIS A 40 -0.49 13.00 -4.48
N LEU A 41 -1.31 13.82 -3.82
CA LEU A 41 -1.85 15.04 -4.41
C LEU A 41 -0.73 16.04 -4.74
N LEU A 42 0.13 16.34 -3.76
CA LEU A 42 1.20 17.32 -3.90
C LEU A 42 2.19 16.92 -5.01
N VAL A 43 2.64 15.66 -5.01
CA VAL A 43 3.57 15.17 -6.04
C VAL A 43 2.88 15.01 -7.39
N GLY A 44 1.60 14.62 -7.42
CA GLY A 44 0.80 14.56 -8.65
C GLY A 44 0.71 15.93 -9.33
N PHE A 45 0.40 16.98 -8.59
CA PHE A 45 0.40 18.34 -9.13
C PHE A 45 1.80 18.82 -9.54
N LEU A 46 2.84 18.50 -8.77
CA LEU A 46 4.21 18.89 -9.11
C LEU A 46 4.69 18.25 -10.41
N ILE A 47 4.53 16.92 -10.55
CA ILE A 47 4.92 16.17 -11.74
C ILE A 47 4.04 16.57 -12.93
N GLY A 48 2.73 16.73 -12.72
CA GLY A 48 1.80 17.21 -13.75
C GLY A 48 2.18 18.59 -14.28
N ALA A 49 2.57 19.52 -13.41
CA ALA A 49 3.04 20.84 -13.82
C ALA A 49 4.39 20.80 -14.55
N LEU A 50 5.31 19.92 -14.14
CA LEU A 50 6.63 19.79 -14.76
C LEU A 50 6.54 19.25 -16.20
N TYR A 51 5.65 18.29 -16.43
CA TYR A 51 5.44 17.64 -17.73
C TYR A 51 4.19 18.13 -18.49
N TYR A 52 3.76 19.36 -18.21
CA TYR A 52 2.52 19.92 -18.74
C TYR A 52 2.47 19.85 -20.28
N ASP A 53 1.40 19.25 -20.82
CA ASP A 53 1.10 19.13 -22.26
C ASP A 53 2.22 18.52 -23.12
N ILE A 54 3.00 17.58 -22.56
CA ILE A 54 4.08 16.90 -23.27
C ILE A 54 3.60 15.62 -23.99
N GLY A 55 2.48 15.04 -23.56
CA GLY A 55 2.02 13.70 -23.98
C GLY A 55 1.77 13.54 -25.47
N ASN A 56 1.18 14.55 -26.12
CA ASN A 56 0.80 14.50 -27.54
C ASN A 56 1.91 14.98 -28.50
N ASP A 57 3.11 15.30 -27.99
CA ASP A 57 4.23 15.77 -28.80
C ASP A 57 5.22 14.63 -29.10
N GLY A 58 5.15 14.10 -30.32
CA GLY A 58 6.05 13.04 -30.81
C GLY A 58 7.53 13.43 -30.87
N ALA A 59 7.88 14.72 -30.77
CA ALA A 59 9.27 15.15 -30.66
C ALA A 59 9.82 15.00 -29.22
N LYS A 60 8.95 14.85 -28.22
CA LYS A 60 9.30 14.79 -26.79
C LYS A 60 9.23 13.37 -26.21
N VAL A 61 9.44 12.34 -27.04
CA VAL A 61 9.41 10.92 -26.61
C VAL A 61 10.35 10.64 -25.44
N LEU A 62 11.55 11.21 -25.43
CA LEU A 62 12.49 11.03 -24.32
C LEU A 62 11.95 11.62 -23.00
N SER A 63 11.25 12.75 -23.07
CA SER A 63 10.58 13.35 -21.91
C SER A 63 9.41 12.49 -21.43
N ASN A 64 8.63 11.89 -22.33
CA ASN A 64 7.57 10.94 -21.96
C ASN A 64 8.12 9.65 -21.31
N LEU A 65 9.26 9.14 -21.79
CA LEU A 65 9.93 8.02 -21.12
C LEU A 65 10.41 8.39 -19.72
N GLY A 66 11.03 9.56 -19.56
CA GLY A 66 11.45 10.07 -18.25
C GLY A 66 10.25 10.26 -17.31
N PHE A 67 9.14 10.78 -17.84
CA PHE A 67 7.88 10.92 -17.12
C PHE A 67 7.37 9.58 -16.59
N LEU A 68 7.26 8.55 -17.44
CA LEU A 68 6.81 7.22 -17.02
C LEU A 68 7.74 6.62 -15.96
N PHE A 69 9.05 6.79 -16.12
CA PHE A 69 10.03 6.32 -15.16
C PHE A 69 9.86 6.98 -13.78
N PHE A 70 9.71 8.31 -13.71
CA PHE A 70 9.49 9.00 -12.44
C PHE A 70 8.15 8.64 -11.79
N ASN A 71 7.08 8.49 -12.57
CA ASN A 71 5.78 8.03 -12.05
C ASN A 71 5.90 6.63 -11.43
N MET A 72 6.55 5.69 -12.12
CA MET A 72 6.75 4.33 -11.62
C MET A 72 7.61 4.32 -10.35
N LEU A 73 8.70 5.09 -10.32
CA LEU A 73 9.55 5.23 -9.14
C LEU A 73 8.77 5.77 -7.94
N PHE A 74 7.97 6.82 -8.14
CA PHE A 74 7.17 7.41 -7.07
C PHE A 74 6.14 6.42 -6.50
N LEU A 75 5.39 5.73 -7.36
CA LEU A 75 4.40 4.73 -6.95
C LEU A 75 5.03 3.55 -6.23
N MET A 76 6.19 3.07 -6.70
CA MET A 76 6.93 2.00 -6.03
C MET A 76 7.44 2.44 -4.66
N TYR A 77 8.07 3.62 -4.58
CA TYR A 77 8.62 4.15 -3.34
C TYR A 77 7.53 4.32 -2.27
N THR A 78 6.43 4.98 -2.63
CA THR A 78 5.31 5.22 -1.71
C THR A 78 4.59 3.94 -1.28
N SER A 79 4.61 2.88 -2.10
CA SER A 79 4.11 1.55 -1.71
C SER A 79 5.02 0.90 -0.67
N MET A 80 6.33 0.97 -0.85
CA MET A 80 7.31 0.35 0.05
C MET A 80 7.44 1.07 1.40
N THR A 81 7.36 2.41 1.42
CA THR A 81 7.59 3.21 2.64
C THR A 81 6.67 2.80 3.79
N ILE A 82 5.40 2.47 3.51
CA ILE A 82 4.44 2.11 4.56
C ILE A 82 4.81 0.77 5.19
N THR A 83 5.10 -0.23 4.38
CA THR A 83 5.52 -1.55 4.86
C THR A 83 6.77 -1.44 5.72
N ILE A 84 7.74 -0.62 5.32
CA ILE A 84 9.00 -0.43 6.06
C ILE A 84 8.77 0.24 7.42
N LEU A 85 7.85 1.19 7.52
CA LEU A 85 7.58 1.92 8.77
C LEU A 85 6.67 1.13 9.72
N SER A 86 5.65 0.45 9.21
CA SER A 86 4.68 -0.29 10.02
C SER A 86 5.21 -1.62 10.50
N PHE A 87 6.03 -2.32 9.70
CA PHE A 87 6.50 -3.66 10.03
C PHE A 87 7.28 -3.72 11.35
N PRO A 88 8.29 -2.86 11.64
CA PRO A 88 9.02 -2.92 12.91
C PRO A 88 8.14 -2.68 14.14
N LEU A 89 7.07 -1.89 13.99
CA LEU A 89 6.11 -1.62 15.06
C LEU A 89 5.24 -2.85 15.37
N GLU A 90 4.90 -3.63 14.35
CA GLU A 90 4.09 -4.85 14.47
C GLU A 90 4.92 -6.09 14.86
N MET A 91 6.24 -6.08 14.63
CA MET A 91 7.13 -7.22 14.85
C MET A 91 7.07 -7.86 16.26
N PRO A 92 7.07 -7.11 17.38
CA PRO A 92 6.99 -7.71 18.71
C PRO A 92 5.68 -8.47 18.95
N VAL A 93 4.57 -7.99 18.39
CA VAL A 93 3.25 -8.63 18.48
C VAL A 93 3.23 -9.89 17.62
N LEU A 94 3.72 -9.80 16.37
CA LEU A 94 3.83 -10.92 15.45
C LEU A 94 4.62 -12.09 16.05
N LEU A 95 5.77 -11.80 16.69
CA LEU A 95 6.60 -12.83 17.32
C LEU A 95 5.87 -13.55 18.46
N LYS A 96 5.14 -12.81 19.29
CA LYS A 96 4.37 -13.37 20.40
C LYS A 96 3.21 -14.24 19.91
N GLU A 97 2.46 -13.76 18.92
CA GLU A 97 1.31 -14.46 18.36
C GLU A 97 1.73 -15.69 17.55
N ASN A 98 2.87 -15.62 16.85
CA ASN A 98 3.46 -16.76 16.16
C ASN A 98 3.99 -17.82 17.12
N PHE A 99 4.64 -17.42 18.21
CA PHE A 99 5.10 -18.35 19.25
C PHE A 99 3.94 -19.09 19.92
N ASN A 100 2.82 -18.40 20.15
CA ASN A 100 1.57 -18.99 20.65
C ASN A 100 0.78 -19.76 19.58
N ARG A 101 1.27 -19.88 18.35
CA ARG A 101 0.64 -20.58 17.21
C ARG A 101 -0.79 -20.12 16.91
N TRP A 102 -1.10 -18.85 17.14
CA TRP A 102 -2.43 -18.29 16.83
C TRP A 102 -2.70 -18.26 15.33
N TYR A 103 -1.67 -18.10 14.51
CA TYR A 103 -1.75 -18.20 13.04
C TYR A 103 -0.37 -18.47 12.42
N SER A 104 -0.38 -18.93 11.16
CA SER A 104 0.85 -19.12 10.38
C SER A 104 1.37 -17.81 9.80
N LEU A 105 2.69 -17.66 9.68
CA LEU A 105 3.32 -16.48 9.06
C LEU A 105 2.81 -16.24 7.63
N LYS A 106 2.59 -17.31 6.85
CA LYS A 106 2.06 -17.20 5.49
C LYS A 106 0.67 -16.57 5.46
N SER A 107 -0.21 -16.98 6.37
CA SER A 107 -1.56 -16.42 6.47
C SER A 107 -1.53 -14.94 6.86
N TYR A 108 -0.62 -14.55 7.75
CA TYR A 108 -0.41 -13.16 8.13
C TYR A 108 0.02 -12.31 6.93
N TYR A 109 1.08 -12.72 6.23
CA TYR A 109 1.60 -11.96 5.08
C TYR A 109 0.58 -11.86 3.93
N LEU A 110 -0.23 -12.90 3.70
CA LEU A 110 -1.29 -12.83 2.70
C LEU A 110 -2.42 -11.87 3.13
N ALA A 111 -2.87 -11.95 4.39
CA ALA A 111 -3.94 -11.09 4.90
C ALA A 111 -3.54 -9.62 4.86
N ILE A 112 -2.32 -9.28 5.33
CA ILE A 112 -1.81 -7.91 5.29
C ILE A 112 -1.68 -7.44 3.84
N SER A 113 -1.13 -8.24 2.92
CA SER A 113 -0.96 -7.82 1.51
C SER A 113 -2.30 -7.58 0.81
N VAL A 114 -3.26 -8.51 0.96
CA VAL A 114 -4.59 -8.38 0.34
C VAL A 114 -5.33 -7.16 0.87
N ALA A 115 -5.20 -6.87 2.15
CA ALA A 115 -5.84 -5.71 2.76
C ALA A 115 -5.22 -4.37 2.33
N ASP A 116 -3.96 -4.32 1.87
CA ASP A 116 -3.33 -3.07 1.37
C ASP A 116 -3.71 -2.72 -0.07
N ILE A 117 -3.90 -3.74 -0.93
CA ILE A 117 -4.19 -3.55 -2.35
C ILE A 117 -5.31 -2.54 -2.64
N PRO A 118 -6.49 -2.57 -1.99
CA PRO A 118 -7.56 -1.62 -2.29
C PRO A 118 -7.18 -0.17 -1.97
N PHE A 119 -6.48 0.07 -0.86
CA PHE A 119 -6.03 1.41 -0.49
C PHE A 119 -4.94 1.91 -1.45
N GLN A 120 -3.98 1.04 -1.77
CA GLN A 120 -2.95 1.33 -2.77
C GLN A 120 -3.59 1.72 -4.11
N ALA A 121 -4.59 0.95 -4.57
CA ALA A 121 -5.27 1.20 -5.82
C ALA A 121 -5.97 2.58 -5.83
N ILE A 122 -6.67 2.95 -4.75
CA ILE A 122 -7.34 4.26 -4.65
C ILE A 122 -6.32 5.40 -4.77
N PHE A 123 -5.22 5.34 -4.03
CA PHE A 123 -4.19 6.40 -4.08
C PHE A 123 -3.50 6.48 -5.45
N CYS A 124 -3.20 5.33 -6.05
CA CYS A 124 -2.66 5.25 -7.41
C CYS A 124 -3.64 5.87 -8.42
N ILE A 125 -4.94 5.54 -8.35
CA ILE A 125 -5.95 6.10 -9.25
C ILE A 125 -6.00 7.61 -9.12
N VAL A 126 -6.11 8.14 -7.90
CA VAL A 126 -6.15 9.60 -7.66
C VAL A 126 -4.93 10.29 -8.24
N TYR A 127 -3.73 9.76 -7.99
CA TYR A 127 -2.49 10.30 -8.52
C TYR A 127 -2.44 10.25 -10.05
N VAL A 128 -2.71 9.09 -10.65
CA VAL A 128 -2.67 8.89 -12.11
C VAL A 128 -3.70 9.77 -12.81
N THR A 129 -4.90 9.93 -12.26
CA THR A 129 -5.92 10.82 -12.84
C THR A 129 -5.42 12.26 -12.94
N ILE A 130 -4.79 12.80 -11.88
CA ILE A 130 -4.25 14.17 -11.89
C ILE A 130 -3.19 14.29 -12.98
N VAL A 131 -2.21 13.39 -12.96
CA VAL A 131 -1.06 13.48 -13.85
C VAL A 131 -1.47 13.24 -15.32
N TYR A 132 -2.37 12.29 -15.58
CA TYR A 132 -2.85 11.98 -16.93
C TYR A 132 -3.49 13.20 -17.60
N TYR A 133 -4.38 13.91 -16.90
CA TYR A 133 -5.01 15.12 -17.45
C TYR A 133 -4.04 16.29 -17.60
N PHE A 134 -3.11 16.48 -16.67
CA PHE A 134 -2.14 17.59 -16.75
C PHE A 134 -1.12 17.43 -17.87
N THR A 135 -0.76 16.18 -18.18
CA THR A 135 0.31 15.88 -19.14
C THR A 135 -0.21 15.55 -20.54
N SER A 136 -1.53 15.57 -20.76
CA SER A 136 -2.19 15.26 -22.04
C SER A 136 -1.70 13.94 -22.66
N GLN A 137 -1.49 12.91 -21.82
CA GLN A 137 -0.97 11.62 -22.29
C GLN A 137 -2.02 10.91 -23.18
N PRO A 138 -1.60 10.30 -24.29
CA PRO A 138 -2.51 9.59 -25.20
C PRO A 138 -3.11 8.32 -24.59
#